data_AF-A0A958UTU3-F1
#
_entry.id   AF-A0A958UTU3-F1
#
_cell.length_a   1.000
_cell.length_b   1.000
_cell.length_c   1.000
_cell.angle_alpha   90.00
_cell.angle_beta   90.00
_cell.angle_gamma   90.00
#
_symmetry.space_group_name_H-M   'P 1'
#
loop_
_entity.id
_entity.type
_entity.pdbx_description
1 polymer ?
#
loop_
_entity_poly.entity_id
_entity_poly.type
_entity_poly.pdbx_seq_one_letter_code
_entity_poly.pdbx_strand_id
1 'polypeptide(L)'
;MIKYWFALLSFFFLTHEIFSQEYTISGAIADETNQPISYANIILIRASDSIVYKGTSSNENGKFIFNDVKADSYTLHITFVGFKDYTQALLVDADSVLDTIHLEETTEALDEIEIIAKKPTLKKEQDRLVFNIENTTLTEGSIWDVLKGTPGILMINDEITVKNSSNIIYLINDKRVYLSDHELQQLLSGTNANAVQSVEVITNPPAKYDASGGAVINIKMSKNLVTGYNGNLYGNYTQGVYPRYNIGTGHFFKKDKLSVFLNYSYDYSKVNRVNKEDMLFIEANAVTGRWQGDIDRNTKSKTHNASLNLDYDFDEKNTLSLSASTTQTPFWKQKTNSVTQAIDSTF
;
A
#
# COMPACT_ATOMS: atom_id res chain seq x y z
N MET A 1 38.99 -50.10 21.24
CA MET A 1 37.88 -49.24 21.72
C MET A 1 37.63 -48.05 20.79
N ILE A 2 37.59 -48.25 19.47
CA ILE A 2 37.51 -47.14 18.47
C ILE A 2 36.36 -47.31 17.46
N LYS A 3 35.61 -48.42 17.53
CA LYS A 3 34.50 -48.71 16.60
C LYS A 3 33.14 -48.12 17.02
N TYR A 4 33.00 -47.60 18.24
CA TYR A 4 31.73 -47.04 18.73
C TYR A 4 31.61 -45.51 18.57
N TRP A 5 32.68 -44.82 18.15
CA TRP A 5 32.68 -43.36 18.04
C TRP A 5 32.07 -42.85 16.73
N PHE A 6 32.07 -43.67 15.68
CA PHE A 6 31.43 -43.31 14.40
C PHE A 6 29.89 -43.46 14.42
N ALA A 7 29.33 -44.25 15.34
CA ALA A 7 27.88 -44.39 15.48
C ALA A 7 27.23 -43.24 16.26
N LEU A 8 28.00 -42.52 17.09
CA LEU A 8 27.50 -41.44 17.94
C LEU A 8 27.57 -40.05 17.28
N LEU A 9 28.30 -39.91 16.17
CA LEU A 9 28.36 -38.67 15.39
C LEU A 9 27.23 -38.55 14.36
N SER A 10 26.47 -39.62 14.11
CA SER A 10 25.37 -39.62 13.13
C SER A 10 24.01 -39.19 13.70
N PHE A 11 23.94 -38.82 15.00
CA PHE A 11 22.68 -38.48 15.67
C PHE A 11 22.48 -36.96 15.90
N PHE A 12 23.39 -36.11 15.42
CA PHE A 12 23.35 -34.66 15.68
C PHE A 12 22.90 -33.79 14.48
N PHE A 13 22.23 -34.41 13.50
CA PHE A 13 21.64 -33.71 12.33
C PHE A 13 20.12 -33.95 12.22
N LEU A 14 19.39 -33.94 13.34
CA LEU A 14 17.94 -33.72 13.29
C LEU A 14 17.67 -32.22 13.39
N THR A 15 17.81 -31.51 12.27
CA THR A 15 17.23 -30.18 12.11
C THR A 15 15.72 -30.31 12.26
N HIS A 16 15.17 -29.83 13.36
CA HIS A 16 13.73 -29.70 13.51
C HIS A 16 13.27 -28.55 12.60
N GLU A 17 12.68 -28.91 11.46
CA GLU A 17 11.83 -28.02 10.68
C GLU A 17 10.64 -27.66 11.59
N ILE A 18 10.69 -26.50 12.25
CA ILE A 18 9.52 -25.94 12.90
C ILE A 18 8.63 -25.46 11.76
N PHE A 19 7.68 -26.30 11.34
CA PHE A 19 6.63 -25.90 10.41
C PHE A 19 5.82 -24.78 11.08
N SER A 20 6.00 -23.56 10.62
CA SER A 20 5.00 -22.50 10.82
C SER A 20 3.74 -22.99 10.13
N GLN A 21 2.71 -23.38 10.89
CA GLN A 21 1.43 -23.74 10.30
C GLN A 21 0.81 -22.49 9.68
N GLU A 22 0.64 -22.58 8.37
CA GLU A 22 0.03 -21.58 7.53
C GLU A 22 -1.33 -22.12 7.10
N TYR A 23 -2.35 -21.28 7.18
CA TYR A 23 -3.75 -21.64 6.98
C TYR A 23 -4.35 -20.91 5.79
N THR A 24 -5.42 -21.50 5.26
CA THR A 24 -6.21 -20.96 4.18
C THR A 24 -7.55 -20.44 4.71
N ILE A 25 -7.83 -19.17 4.45
CA ILE A 25 -9.11 -18.54 4.79
C ILE A 25 -9.83 -18.20 3.49
N SER A 26 -11.06 -18.68 3.32
CA SER A 26 -11.88 -18.40 2.14
C SER A 26 -13.31 -18.02 2.51
N GLY A 27 -14.05 -17.47 1.56
CA GLY A 27 -15.45 -17.08 1.79
C GLY A 27 -16.10 -16.54 0.52
N ALA A 28 -17.33 -16.06 0.65
CA ALA A 28 -18.10 -15.44 -0.43
C ALA A 28 -18.71 -14.11 0.03
N ILE A 29 -18.88 -13.18 -0.91
CA ILE A 29 -19.45 -11.86 -0.67
C ILE A 29 -20.62 -11.68 -1.63
N ALA A 30 -21.75 -11.25 -1.07
CA ALA A 30 -22.97 -10.97 -1.82
C ALA A 30 -23.64 -9.68 -1.32
N ASP A 31 -24.59 -9.15 -2.08
CA ASP A 31 -25.48 -8.09 -1.61
C ASP A 31 -26.66 -8.68 -0.80
N GLU A 32 -27.55 -7.81 -0.29
CA GLU A 32 -28.76 -8.22 0.44
C GLU A 32 -29.74 -9.06 -0.42
N THR A 33 -29.63 -8.99 -1.75
CA THR A 33 -30.44 -9.76 -2.70
C THR A 33 -29.80 -11.09 -3.10
N ASN A 34 -28.70 -11.48 -2.46
CA ASN A 34 -27.87 -12.66 -2.77
C ASN A 34 -27.17 -12.60 -4.13
N GLN A 35 -27.00 -11.43 -4.74
CA GLN A 35 -26.15 -11.32 -5.93
C GLN A 35 -24.68 -11.25 -5.52
N PRO A 36 -23.79 -12.02 -6.18
CA PRO A 36 -22.38 -12.04 -5.83
C PRO A 36 -21.72 -10.69 -6.11
N ILE A 37 -21.00 -10.16 -5.13
CA ILE A 37 -20.24 -8.91 -5.29
C ILE A 37 -18.85 -9.27 -5.78
N SER A 38 -18.62 -8.99 -7.05
CA SER A 38 -17.36 -9.27 -7.72
C SER A 38 -16.31 -8.20 -7.43
N TYR A 39 -15.08 -8.63 -7.19
CA TYR A 39 -13.90 -7.77 -7.02
C TYR A 39 -13.97 -6.79 -5.83
N ALA A 40 -14.70 -7.13 -4.77
CA ALA A 40 -14.60 -6.44 -3.49
C ALA A 40 -13.18 -6.54 -2.93
N ASN A 41 -12.67 -5.45 -2.36
CA ASN A 41 -11.36 -5.40 -1.73
C ASN A 41 -11.47 -5.96 -0.31
N ILE A 42 -10.62 -6.93 0.03
CA ILE A 42 -10.68 -7.63 1.31
C ILE A 42 -9.29 -7.64 1.92
N ILE A 43 -9.16 -7.12 3.14
CA ILE A 43 -7.89 -7.08 3.86
C ILE A 43 -8.03 -7.73 5.24
N LEU A 44 -6.94 -8.38 5.67
CA LEU A 44 -6.75 -8.88 7.03
C LEU A 44 -5.85 -7.90 7.76
N ILE A 45 -6.35 -7.34 8.85
CA ILE A 45 -5.62 -6.42 9.73
C ILE A 45 -5.30 -7.20 11.01
N ARG A 46 -4.04 -7.25 11.44
CA ARG A 46 -3.69 -7.96 12.67
C ARG A 46 -4.22 -7.18 13.88
N ALA A 47 -4.88 -7.88 14.81
CA ALA A 47 -5.55 -7.24 15.94
C ALA A 47 -4.57 -6.64 16.97
N SER A 48 -3.34 -7.16 17.07
CA SER A 48 -2.36 -6.74 18.07
C SER A 48 -1.70 -5.40 17.79
N ASP A 49 -1.47 -5.06 16.52
CA ASP A 49 -0.77 -3.86 16.08
C ASP A 49 -1.57 -3.00 15.09
N SER A 50 -2.77 -3.45 14.69
CA SER A 50 -3.62 -2.81 13.67
C SER A 50 -2.93 -2.63 12.31
N ILE A 51 -1.90 -3.44 12.03
CA ILE A 51 -1.18 -3.41 10.77
C ILE A 51 -1.89 -4.31 9.75
N VAL A 52 -1.99 -3.84 8.50
CA VAL A 52 -2.51 -4.65 7.40
C VAL A 52 -1.55 -5.83 7.17
N TYR A 53 -2.02 -7.05 7.42
CA TYR A 53 -1.24 -8.27 7.28
C TYR A 53 -1.23 -8.79 5.84
N LYS A 54 -2.41 -8.88 5.22
CA LYS A 54 -2.57 -9.43 3.85
C LYS A 54 -3.84 -8.90 3.20
N GLY A 55 -3.86 -8.81 1.86
CA GLY A 55 -5.04 -8.42 1.10
C GLY A 55 -5.34 -9.37 -0.07
N THR A 56 -6.59 -9.39 -0.49
CA THR A 56 -7.11 -10.13 -1.65
C THR A 56 -8.33 -9.41 -2.23
N SER A 57 -8.87 -9.92 -3.33
CA SER A 57 -10.12 -9.43 -3.93
C SER A 57 -11.06 -10.58 -4.24
N SER A 58 -12.38 -10.37 -4.17
CA SER A 58 -13.33 -11.39 -4.61
C SER A 58 -13.28 -11.60 -6.13
N ASN A 59 -13.66 -12.78 -6.61
CA ASN A 59 -13.74 -13.09 -8.04
C ASN A 59 -15.15 -12.79 -8.60
N GLU A 60 -15.38 -13.14 -9.87
CA GLU A 60 -16.67 -12.95 -10.58
C GLU A 60 -17.87 -13.64 -9.91
N ASN A 61 -17.62 -14.61 -9.03
CA ASN A 61 -18.64 -15.32 -8.27
C ASN A 61 -18.71 -14.84 -6.81
N GLY A 62 -18.10 -13.70 -6.49
CA GLY A 62 -18.03 -13.15 -5.15
C GLY A 62 -17.12 -13.91 -4.17
N LYS A 63 -16.37 -14.92 -4.62
CA LYS A 63 -15.54 -15.74 -3.75
C LYS A 63 -14.14 -15.15 -3.58
N PHE A 64 -13.59 -15.26 -2.38
CA PHE A 64 -12.23 -14.83 -2.07
C PHE A 64 -11.44 -15.92 -1.35
N ILE A 65 -10.11 -15.80 -1.41
CA ILE A 65 -9.19 -16.71 -0.73
C ILE A 65 -7.95 -15.95 -0.27
N PHE A 66 -7.52 -16.27 0.95
CA PHE A 66 -6.22 -15.97 1.51
C PHE A 66 -5.51 -17.30 1.72
N ASN A 67 -4.41 -17.51 1.01
CA ASN A 67 -3.48 -18.60 1.30
C ASN A 67 -2.46 -18.13 2.33
N ASP A 68 -1.73 -19.05 2.95
CA ASP A 68 -0.52 -18.76 3.72
C ASP A 68 -0.73 -17.74 4.86
N VAL A 69 -1.81 -17.90 5.64
CA VAL A 69 -2.15 -17.03 6.78
C VAL A 69 -1.63 -17.66 8.06
N LYS A 70 -0.82 -16.94 8.82
CA LYS A 70 -0.30 -17.43 10.11
C LYS A 70 -1.40 -17.42 11.17
N ALA A 71 -1.35 -18.38 12.09
CA ALA A 71 -2.22 -18.36 13.26
C ALA A 71 -2.05 -17.07 14.06
N ASP A 72 -3.11 -16.27 14.15
CA ASP A 72 -3.18 -15.02 14.91
C ASP A 72 -4.65 -14.55 14.97
N SER A 73 -4.89 -13.49 15.76
CA SER A 73 -6.15 -12.75 15.73
C SER A 73 -6.10 -11.63 14.68
N TYR A 74 -7.08 -11.61 13.80
CA TYR A 74 -7.22 -10.63 12.73
C TYR A 74 -8.58 -9.93 12.79
N THR A 75 -8.67 -8.84 12.04
CA THR A 75 -9.90 -8.17 11.67
C THR A 75 -10.01 -8.24 10.15
N LEU A 76 -11.05 -8.91 9.67
CA LEU A 76 -11.41 -8.93 8.25
C LEU A 76 -12.13 -7.62 7.94
N HIS A 77 -11.61 -6.86 6.99
CA HIS A 77 -12.19 -5.61 6.55
C HIS A 77 -12.45 -5.67 5.05
N ILE A 78 -13.69 -5.40 4.64
CA ILE A 78 -14.17 -5.54 3.26
C ILE A 78 -14.71 -4.20 2.80
N THR A 79 -14.24 -3.74 1.65
CA THR A 79 -14.68 -2.51 1.02
C THR A 79 -15.08 -2.75 -0.43
N PHE A 80 -16.15 -2.12 -0.85
CA PHE A 80 -16.57 -2.10 -2.24
C PHE A 80 -17.35 -0.82 -2.52
N VAL A 81 -17.20 -0.28 -3.72
CA VAL A 81 -17.82 0.98 -4.10
C VAL A 81 -19.35 0.86 -4.06
N GLY A 82 -19.99 1.82 -3.39
CA GLY A 82 -21.44 1.88 -3.26
C GLY A 82 -21.99 1.05 -2.10
N PHE A 83 -21.13 0.44 -1.30
CA PHE A 83 -21.49 -0.33 -0.11
C PHE A 83 -20.80 0.24 1.13
N LYS A 84 -21.37 -0.04 2.30
CA LYS A 84 -20.74 0.30 3.58
C LYS A 84 -19.59 -0.65 3.85
N ASP A 85 -18.52 -0.14 4.46
CA ASP A 85 -17.39 -0.95 4.90
C ASP A 85 -17.84 -2.00 5.92
N TYR A 86 -17.49 -3.25 5.68
CA TYR A 86 -17.79 -4.36 6.57
C TYR A 86 -16.56 -4.76 7.37
N THR A 87 -16.73 -5.00 8.67
CA THR A 87 -15.63 -5.38 9.57
C THR A 87 -16.05 -6.54 10.48
N GLN A 88 -15.23 -7.58 10.56
CA GLN A 88 -15.47 -8.77 11.40
C GLN A 88 -14.18 -9.22 12.08
N ALA A 89 -14.23 -9.48 13.39
CA ALA A 89 -13.13 -10.12 14.10
C ALA A 89 -13.00 -11.60 13.68
N LEU A 90 -11.78 -12.04 13.41
CA LEU A 90 -11.46 -13.38 12.92
C LEU A 90 -10.27 -13.95 13.69
N LEU A 91 -10.47 -15.06 14.39
CA LEU A 91 -9.37 -15.87 14.93
C LEU A 91 -8.98 -16.89 13.87
N VAL A 92 -7.70 -16.92 13.47
CA VAL A 92 -7.16 -17.91 12.56
C VAL A 92 -6.33 -18.90 13.35
N ASP A 93 -6.82 -20.12 13.46
CA ASP A 93 -6.15 -21.26 14.12
C ASP A 93 -6.26 -22.57 13.31
N ALA A 94 -7.04 -22.56 12.23
CA ALA A 94 -7.21 -23.63 11.26
C ALA A 94 -7.63 -23.07 9.90
N ASP A 95 -7.58 -23.91 8.85
CA ASP A 95 -8.22 -23.60 7.58
C ASP A 95 -9.71 -23.36 7.79
N SER A 96 -10.24 -22.27 7.25
CA SER A 96 -11.62 -21.86 7.49
C SER A 96 -12.29 -21.36 6.21
N VAL A 97 -13.55 -21.75 6.05
CA VAL A 97 -14.46 -21.20 5.03
C VAL A 97 -15.50 -20.39 5.77
N LEU A 98 -15.46 -19.08 5.60
CA LEU A 98 -16.42 -18.15 6.17
C LEU A 98 -17.75 -18.26 5.44
N ASP A 99 -18.83 -18.02 6.18
CA ASP A 99 -20.17 -17.88 5.61
C ASP A 99 -20.23 -16.72 4.61
N THR A 100 -21.30 -16.68 3.81
CA THR A 100 -21.49 -15.58 2.86
C THR A 100 -21.69 -14.27 3.61
N ILE A 101 -20.83 -13.30 3.33
CA ILE A 101 -20.87 -11.97 3.92
C ILE A 101 -21.74 -11.09 3.04
N HIS A 102 -22.80 -10.54 3.61
CA HIS A 102 -23.70 -9.62 2.92
C HIS A 102 -23.26 -8.17 3.17
N LEU A 103 -22.98 -7.42 2.11
CA LEU A 103 -22.68 -5.99 2.20
C LEU A 103 -23.98 -5.17 2.06
N GLU A 104 -24.12 -4.16 2.91
CA GLU A 104 -25.22 -3.19 2.84
C GLU A 104 -24.91 -2.10 1.82
N GLU A 105 -25.85 -1.78 0.93
CA GLU A 105 -25.71 -0.63 0.01
C GLU A 105 -25.69 0.69 0.79
N THR A 106 -24.80 1.60 0.38
CA THR A 106 -24.73 2.95 0.94
C THR A 106 -25.89 3.78 0.38
N THR A 107 -26.91 4.03 1.20
CA THR A 107 -28.03 4.93 0.89
C THR A 107 -27.75 6.33 1.42
N GLU A 108 -27.05 7.16 0.63
CA GLU A 108 -27.07 8.60 0.86
C GLU A 108 -28.25 9.21 0.08
N ALA A 109 -29.32 9.53 0.80
CA ALA A 109 -30.41 10.33 0.25
C ALA A 109 -29.94 11.78 0.15
N LEU A 110 -29.50 12.20 -1.04
CA LEU A 110 -29.22 13.60 -1.34
C LEU A 110 -30.55 14.32 -1.61
N ASP A 111 -30.77 15.43 -0.90
CA ASP A 111 -31.84 16.39 -1.22
C ASP A 111 -31.69 16.82 -2.69
N GLU A 112 -32.69 16.44 -3.48
CA GLU A 112 -33.10 16.95 -4.79
C GLU A 112 -32.10 17.88 -5.51
N ILE A 113 -31.02 17.30 -6.04
CA ILE A 113 -30.42 17.76 -7.28
C ILE A 113 -30.45 16.56 -8.21
N GLU A 114 -31.14 16.72 -9.35
CA GLU A 114 -31.30 15.74 -10.41
C GLU A 114 -29.94 15.46 -11.10
N ILE A 115 -28.98 14.89 -10.38
CA ILE A 115 -27.77 14.34 -10.96
C ILE A 115 -28.13 12.92 -11.34
N ILE A 116 -28.25 12.67 -12.65
CA ILE A 116 -28.37 11.32 -13.22
C ILE A 116 -26.99 10.63 -13.05
N ALA A 117 -26.66 10.27 -11.80
CA ALA A 117 -25.45 9.53 -11.49
C ALA A 117 -25.62 8.10 -11.99
N LYS A 118 -24.76 7.67 -12.90
CA LYS A 118 -24.73 6.28 -13.37
C LYS A 118 -23.98 5.43 -12.34
N LYS A 119 -24.29 4.13 -12.28
CA LYS A 119 -23.47 3.16 -11.53
C LYS A 119 -22.13 2.97 -12.27
N PRO A 120 -20.99 2.91 -11.57
CA PRO A 120 -19.72 2.55 -12.21
C PRO A 120 -19.82 1.14 -12.80
N THR A 121 -19.14 0.92 -13.91
CA THR A 121 -19.18 -0.37 -14.61
C THR A 121 -17.81 -1.01 -14.62
N LEU A 122 -17.80 -2.31 -14.42
CA LEU A 122 -16.59 -3.11 -14.44
C LEU A 122 -16.59 -4.01 -15.66
N LYS A 123 -15.52 -3.94 -16.45
CA LYS A 123 -15.34 -4.76 -17.66
C LYS A 123 -14.01 -5.48 -17.59
N LYS A 124 -14.05 -6.81 -17.69
CA LYS A 124 -12.86 -7.63 -17.84
C LYS A 124 -12.51 -7.75 -19.32
N GLU A 125 -11.29 -7.40 -19.66
CA GLU A 125 -10.70 -7.63 -20.98
C GLU A 125 -9.60 -8.70 -20.89
N GLN A 126 -8.99 -9.05 -22.02
CA GLN A 126 -8.06 -10.17 -22.09
C GLN A 126 -6.81 -9.97 -21.22
N ASP A 127 -6.33 -8.73 -21.09
CA ASP A 127 -5.10 -8.37 -20.38
C ASP A 127 -5.33 -7.48 -19.14
N ARG A 128 -6.53 -6.90 -18.99
CA ARG A 128 -6.82 -5.86 -17.99
C ARG A 128 -8.24 -5.91 -17.45
N LEU A 129 -8.42 -5.31 -16.28
CA LEU A 129 -9.71 -5.00 -15.69
C LEU A 129 -9.95 -3.50 -15.82
N VAL A 130 -11.01 -3.11 -16.51
CA VAL A 130 -11.39 -1.72 -16.79
C VAL A 130 -12.53 -1.32 -15.88
N PHE A 131 -12.25 -0.42 -14.95
CA PHE A 131 -13.24 0.16 -14.05
C PHE A 131 -13.66 1.54 -14.58
N ASN A 132 -14.82 1.61 -15.23
CA ASN A 132 -15.36 2.86 -15.76
C ASN A 132 -16.12 3.59 -14.66
N ILE A 133 -15.71 4.82 -14.41
CA ILE A 133 -16.28 5.67 -13.36
C ILE A 133 -16.86 6.98 -13.92
N GLU A 134 -16.79 7.18 -15.23
CA GLU A 134 -17.30 8.39 -15.89
C GLU A 134 -18.79 8.63 -15.56
N ASN A 135 -19.12 9.85 -15.11
CA ASN A 135 -20.48 10.25 -14.70
C ASN A 135 -21.05 9.45 -13.51
N THR A 136 -20.19 9.02 -12.59
CA THR A 136 -20.57 8.35 -11.33
C THR A 136 -20.19 9.21 -10.13
N THR A 137 -20.78 8.98 -8.96
CA THR A 137 -20.46 9.73 -7.73
C THR A 137 -18.99 9.59 -7.30
N LEU A 138 -18.30 8.53 -7.71
CA LEU A 138 -16.86 8.37 -7.48
C LEU A 138 -16.01 9.50 -8.07
N THR A 139 -16.50 10.18 -9.11
CA THR A 139 -15.79 11.30 -9.74
C THR A 139 -15.77 12.58 -8.90
N GLU A 140 -16.58 12.65 -7.84
CA GLU A 140 -16.66 13.81 -6.95
C GLU A 140 -15.46 13.90 -6.00
N GLY A 141 -14.81 12.77 -5.73
CA GLY A 141 -13.59 12.66 -4.91
C GLY A 141 -12.29 12.98 -5.67
N SER A 142 -11.16 12.68 -5.03
CA SER A 142 -9.85 12.77 -5.69
C SER A 142 -9.56 11.55 -6.56
N ILE A 143 -8.62 11.65 -7.50
CA ILE A 143 -8.16 10.49 -8.28
C ILE A 143 -7.58 9.42 -7.34
N TRP A 144 -6.97 9.83 -6.23
CA TRP A 144 -6.49 8.90 -5.21
C TRP A 144 -7.62 8.11 -4.55
N ASP A 145 -8.76 8.75 -4.26
CA ASP A 145 -9.94 8.07 -3.70
C ASP A 145 -10.52 7.06 -4.69
N VAL A 146 -10.53 7.41 -5.98
CA VAL A 146 -10.91 6.48 -7.05
C VAL A 146 -9.99 5.26 -7.08
N LEU A 147 -8.67 5.44 -6.96
CA LEU A 147 -7.73 4.31 -6.94
C LEU A 147 -7.97 3.40 -5.74
N LYS A 148 -8.22 3.95 -4.55
CA LYS A 148 -8.54 3.17 -3.34
C LYS A 148 -9.83 2.36 -3.50
N GLY A 149 -10.83 2.93 -4.18
CA GLY A 149 -12.09 2.25 -4.50
C GLY A 149 -12.02 1.35 -5.74
N THR A 150 -10.91 1.33 -6.48
CA THR A 150 -10.81 0.55 -7.70
C THR A 150 -10.65 -0.94 -7.36
N PRO A 151 -11.48 -1.82 -7.93
CA PRO A 151 -11.39 -3.25 -7.67
C PRO A 151 -10.02 -3.85 -8.03
N GLY A 152 -9.42 -4.60 -7.10
CA GLY A 152 -8.11 -5.24 -7.30
C GLY A 152 -6.90 -4.35 -7.00
N ILE A 153 -7.14 -3.11 -6.57
CA ILE A 153 -6.15 -2.22 -5.95
C ILE A 153 -6.33 -2.30 -4.42
N LEU A 154 -5.24 -2.55 -3.71
CA LEU A 154 -5.24 -2.69 -2.25
C LEU A 154 -4.29 -1.68 -1.63
N MET A 155 -4.68 -1.12 -0.49
CA MET A 155 -3.83 -0.24 0.33
C MET A 155 -3.21 -1.03 1.47
N ILE A 156 -1.90 -1.21 1.45
CA ILE A 156 -1.14 -1.90 2.51
C ILE A 156 -0.08 -0.93 3.02
N ASN A 157 -0.15 -0.54 4.29
CA ASN A 157 0.79 0.41 4.91
C ASN A 157 0.96 1.74 4.13
N ASP A 158 -0.15 2.32 3.67
CA ASP A 158 -0.20 3.52 2.84
C ASP A 158 0.40 3.39 1.43
N GLU A 159 0.80 2.18 1.01
CA GLU A 159 1.28 1.87 -0.34
C GLU A 159 0.21 1.13 -1.15
N ILE A 160 0.11 1.47 -2.43
CA ILE A 160 -0.74 0.77 -3.39
C ILE A 160 -0.09 -0.57 -3.73
N THR A 161 -0.87 -1.64 -3.66
CA THR A 161 -0.49 -2.98 -4.08
C THR A 161 -1.55 -3.57 -5.00
N VAL A 162 -1.12 -4.41 -5.95
CA VAL A 162 -2.00 -5.14 -6.85
C VAL A 162 -1.64 -6.61 -6.74
N LYS A 163 -2.59 -7.45 -6.31
CA LYS A 163 -2.33 -8.89 -6.03
C LYS A 163 -1.09 -9.14 -5.16
N ASN A 164 -0.90 -8.36 -4.09
CA ASN A 164 0.28 -8.41 -3.20
C ASN A 164 1.64 -8.09 -3.86
N SER A 165 1.64 -7.52 -5.06
CA SER A 165 2.84 -6.90 -5.65
C SER A 165 2.83 -5.39 -5.38
N SER A 166 3.90 -4.89 -4.76
CA SER A 166 4.15 -3.46 -4.56
C SER A 166 4.89 -2.81 -5.73
N ASN A 167 5.40 -3.60 -6.68
CA ASN A 167 6.01 -3.03 -7.87
C ASN A 167 4.92 -2.67 -8.87
N ILE A 168 4.62 -1.39 -8.99
CA ILE A 168 3.55 -0.88 -9.86
C ILE A 168 4.10 0.16 -10.82
N ILE A 169 3.72 0.02 -12.09
CA ILE A 169 3.95 1.03 -13.12
C ILE A 169 2.66 1.84 -13.26
N TYR A 170 2.75 3.15 -13.02
CA TYR A 170 1.62 4.06 -13.19
C TYR A 170 1.66 4.72 -14.56
N LEU A 171 0.52 4.68 -15.25
CA LEU A 171 0.28 5.36 -16.51
C LEU A 171 -0.87 6.35 -16.35
N ILE A 172 -0.77 7.50 -17.02
CA ILE A 172 -1.90 8.41 -17.25
C ILE A 172 -2.04 8.54 -18.76
N ASN A 173 -3.20 8.17 -19.31
CA ASN A 173 -3.42 8.11 -20.76
C ASN A 173 -2.33 7.32 -21.50
N ASP A 174 -2.01 6.11 -21.02
CA ASP A 174 -0.94 5.23 -21.53
C ASP A 174 0.49 5.77 -21.43
N LYS A 175 0.70 6.98 -20.91
CA LYS A 175 2.03 7.57 -20.71
C LYS A 175 2.52 7.24 -19.31
N ARG A 176 3.74 6.70 -19.22
CA ARG A 176 4.37 6.36 -17.94
C ARG A 176 4.63 7.61 -17.12
N VAL A 177 4.22 7.55 -15.85
CA VAL A 177 4.50 8.60 -14.88
C VAL A 177 5.78 8.23 -14.14
N TYR A 178 6.76 9.14 -14.16
CA TYR A 178 8.04 8.98 -13.45
C TYR A 178 8.05 9.80 -12.16
N LEU A 179 7.11 9.48 -11.27
CA LEU A 179 7.02 10.04 -9.93
C LEU A 179 7.32 8.94 -8.89
N SER A 180 7.85 9.33 -7.74
CA SER A 180 7.86 8.43 -6.57
C SER A 180 6.42 8.18 -6.08
N ASP A 181 6.19 7.09 -5.35
CA ASP A 181 4.86 6.72 -4.86
C ASP A 181 4.21 7.85 -4.04
N HIS A 182 5.00 8.52 -3.20
CA HIS A 182 4.54 9.65 -2.39
C HIS A 182 4.18 10.88 -3.24
N GLU A 183 4.97 11.21 -4.27
CA GLU A 183 4.66 12.34 -5.18
C GLU A 183 3.42 12.06 -6.03
N LEU A 184 3.27 10.81 -6.46
CA LEU A 184 2.09 10.37 -7.17
C LEU A 184 0.85 10.47 -6.26
N GLN A 185 0.92 9.97 -5.03
CA GLN A 185 -0.16 10.12 -4.05
C GLN A 185 -0.56 11.59 -3.88
N GLN A 186 0.41 12.50 -3.76
CA GLN A 186 0.14 13.94 -3.63
C GLN A 186 -0.52 14.53 -4.88
N LEU A 187 -0.04 14.18 -6.07
CA LEU A 187 -0.61 14.62 -7.34
C LEU A 187 -2.06 14.13 -7.47
N LEU A 188 -2.30 12.84 -7.23
CA LEU A 188 -3.61 12.21 -7.41
C LEU A 188 -4.60 12.62 -6.32
N SER A 189 -4.15 12.83 -5.08
CA SER A 189 -4.99 13.34 -3.99
C SER A 189 -5.36 14.82 -4.19
N GLY A 190 -4.46 15.60 -4.80
CA GLY A 190 -4.71 17.00 -5.14
C GLY A 190 -5.52 17.22 -6.42
N THR A 191 -5.82 16.16 -7.18
CA THR A 191 -6.54 16.25 -8.45
C THR A 191 -7.93 15.65 -8.33
N ASN A 192 -8.94 16.40 -8.76
CA ASN A 192 -10.32 15.92 -8.79
C ASN A 192 -10.52 14.83 -9.87
N ALA A 193 -11.34 13.83 -9.58
CA ALA A 193 -11.60 12.69 -10.46
C ALA A 193 -12.64 12.94 -11.57
N ASN A 194 -13.23 14.13 -11.68
CA ASN A 194 -14.23 14.51 -12.70
C ASN A 194 -13.79 14.27 -14.15
N ALA A 195 -12.49 14.29 -14.41
CA ALA A 195 -11.91 14.05 -15.73
C ALA A 195 -11.46 12.59 -15.92
N VAL A 196 -11.62 11.71 -14.94
CA VAL A 196 -11.30 10.29 -15.05
C VAL A 196 -12.45 9.58 -15.76
N GLN A 197 -12.14 8.94 -16.89
CA GLN A 197 -13.06 8.07 -17.59
C GLN A 197 -13.06 6.66 -16.97
N SER A 198 -11.86 6.09 -16.82
CA SER A 198 -11.69 4.75 -16.27
C SER A 198 -10.32 4.55 -15.63
N VAL A 199 -10.24 3.55 -14.75
CA VAL A 199 -8.99 3.03 -14.22
C VAL A 199 -8.82 1.61 -14.73
N GLU A 200 -7.68 1.33 -15.37
CA GLU A 200 -7.36 0.00 -15.88
C GLU A 200 -6.28 -0.64 -15.01
N VAL A 201 -6.54 -1.85 -14.53
CA VAL A 201 -5.60 -2.66 -13.76
C VAL A 201 -5.11 -3.82 -14.62
N ILE A 202 -3.83 -3.80 -14.98
CA ILE A 202 -3.18 -4.81 -15.82
C ILE A 202 -2.28 -5.65 -14.91
N THR A 203 -2.79 -6.82 -14.50
CA THR A 203 -2.05 -7.68 -13.56
C THR A 203 -0.97 -8.54 -14.22
N ASN A 204 -0.99 -8.66 -15.55
CA ASN A 204 0.00 -9.40 -16.33
C ASN A 204 0.36 -8.60 -17.58
N PRO A 205 1.21 -7.56 -17.46
CA PRO A 205 1.48 -6.67 -18.57
C PRO A 205 2.18 -7.38 -19.74
N PRO A 206 1.85 -7.03 -21.00
CA PRO A 206 2.56 -7.53 -22.16
C PRO A 206 4.02 -7.02 -22.17
N ALA A 207 4.89 -7.77 -22.87
CA ALA A 207 6.34 -7.51 -22.95
C ALA A 207 6.75 -6.10 -23.41
N LYS A 208 5.82 -5.28 -23.95
CA LYS A 208 6.09 -3.88 -24.31
C LYS A 208 6.32 -2.95 -23.11
N TYR A 209 5.99 -3.38 -21.88
CA TYR A 209 6.15 -2.59 -20.65
C TYR A 209 7.42 -2.99 -19.84
N ASP A 210 8.40 -3.63 -20.48
CA ASP A 210 9.44 -4.49 -19.89
C ASP A 210 10.31 -3.96 -18.72
N ALA A 211 10.87 -4.96 -18.00
CA ALA A 211 11.97 -5.03 -17.02
C ALA A 211 11.65 -5.05 -15.51
N SER A 212 10.47 -4.63 -15.04
CA SER A 212 10.19 -4.58 -13.58
C SER A 212 9.33 -5.75 -13.05
N GLY A 213 8.57 -6.42 -13.91
CA GLY A 213 7.66 -7.51 -13.50
C GLY A 213 6.46 -7.05 -12.64
N GLY A 214 6.20 -5.74 -12.59
CA GLY A 214 5.16 -5.13 -11.79
C GLY A 214 3.79 -5.07 -12.47
N ALA A 215 2.71 -4.93 -11.70
CA ALA A 215 1.39 -4.65 -12.25
C ALA A 215 1.37 -3.24 -12.87
N VAL A 216 0.45 -2.97 -13.80
CA VAL A 216 0.28 -1.63 -14.38
C VAL A 216 -1.08 -1.08 -13.99
N ILE A 217 -1.10 0.16 -13.48
CA ILE A 217 -2.32 0.94 -13.28
C ILE A 217 -2.33 2.04 -14.32
N ASN A 218 -3.37 2.09 -15.15
CA ASN A 218 -3.52 3.12 -16.17
C ASN A 218 -4.78 3.93 -15.91
N ILE A 219 -4.60 5.22 -15.63
CA ILE A 219 -5.70 6.16 -15.41
C ILE A 219 -6.04 6.79 -16.76
N LYS A 220 -7.20 6.41 -17.29
CA LYS A 220 -7.75 6.98 -18.54
C LYS A 220 -8.57 8.20 -18.20
N MET A 221 -8.20 9.32 -18.79
CA MET A 221 -8.87 10.59 -18.59
C MET A 221 -9.73 10.92 -19.82
N SER A 222 -10.97 11.37 -19.63
CA SER A 222 -11.88 11.83 -20.70
C SER A 222 -11.37 13.12 -21.37
N LYS A 223 -10.55 13.88 -20.64
CA LYS A 223 -9.81 15.06 -21.13
C LYS A 223 -8.40 15.02 -20.53
N ASN A 224 -7.40 15.50 -21.25
CA ASN A 224 -6.05 15.63 -20.69
C ASN A 224 -6.08 16.39 -19.36
N LEU A 225 -5.28 15.95 -18.39
CA LEU A 225 -5.10 16.60 -17.08
C LEU A 225 -4.97 18.11 -17.32
N VAL A 226 -6.05 18.83 -16.99
CA VAL A 226 -6.27 20.28 -17.03
C VAL A 226 -5.38 21.07 -18.03
N THR A 227 -5.96 21.56 -19.13
CA THR A 227 -5.35 22.67 -19.88
C THR A 227 -5.36 23.92 -19.00
N GLY A 228 -4.18 24.49 -18.73
CA GLY A 228 -4.00 25.60 -17.80
C GLY A 228 -3.08 25.24 -16.65
N TYR A 229 -3.27 25.91 -15.52
CA TYR A 229 -2.48 25.74 -14.31
C TYR A 229 -3.34 25.09 -13.22
N ASN A 230 -2.81 24.05 -12.58
CA ASN A 230 -3.36 23.44 -11.38
C ASN A 230 -2.25 23.38 -10.34
N GLY A 231 -2.54 23.79 -9.10
CA GLY A 231 -1.57 23.73 -8.03
C GLY A 231 -2.22 23.39 -6.70
N ASN A 232 -1.48 22.72 -5.84
CA ASN A 232 -1.91 22.41 -4.49
C ASN A 232 -0.85 22.85 -3.47
N LEU A 233 -1.32 23.14 -2.27
CA LEU A 233 -0.52 23.33 -1.07
C LEU A 233 -1.00 22.31 -0.05
N TYR A 234 -0.08 21.60 0.57
CA TYR A 234 -0.41 20.61 1.59
C TYR A 234 0.52 20.75 2.80
N GLY A 235 0.00 20.35 3.95
CA GLY A 235 0.73 20.39 5.20
C GLY A 235 0.24 19.27 6.11
N ASN A 236 1.18 18.48 6.62
CA ASN A 236 0.93 17.40 7.55
C ASN A 236 1.65 17.71 8.86
N TYR A 237 0.97 17.55 9.98
CA TYR A 237 1.54 17.69 11.31
C TYR A 237 1.23 16.45 12.12
N THR A 238 2.26 15.84 12.71
CA THR A 238 2.12 14.65 13.54
C THR A 238 2.85 14.85 14.85
N GLN A 239 2.13 14.73 15.96
CA GLN A 239 2.69 14.81 17.30
C GLN A 239 2.90 13.40 17.87
N GLY A 240 4.17 13.00 18.03
CA GLY A 240 4.56 11.82 18.80
C GLY A 240 5.29 12.24 20.09
N VAL A 241 6.42 11.61 20.39
CA VAL A 241 7.37 12.11 21.41
C VAL A 241 7.91 13.50 21.04
N TYR A 242 8.11 13.75 19.74
CA TYR A 242 8.46 15.06 19.20
C TYR A 242 7.56 15.40 18.01
N PRO A 243 7.36 16.70 17.71
CA PRO A 243 6.61 17.12 16.54
C PRO A 243 7.37 16.77 15.27
N ARG A 244 6.63 16.26 14.29
CA ARG A 244 7.04 16.09 12.91
C ARG A 244 6.08 16.87 12.04
N TYR A 245 6.59 17.51 11.00
CA TYR A 245 5.75 18.18 10.04
C TYR A 245 6.37 18.12 8.65
N ASN A 246 5.49 18.07 7.67
CA ASN A 246 5.80 18.11 6.26
C ASN A 246 4.94 19.20 5.64
N ILE A 247 5.56 20.09 4.87
CA ILE A 247 4.84 21.09 4.09
C ILE A 247 5.34 21.02 2.67
N GLY A 248 4.45 21.11 1.70
CA GLY A 248 4.86 21.11 0.31
C GLY A 248 3.83 21.68 -0.63
N THR A 249 4.25 21.76 -1.88
CA THR A 249 3.51 22.36 -2.97
C THR A 249 3.73 21.53 -4.23
N GLY A 250 2.65 21.35 -4.99
CA GLY A 250 2.67 20.72 -6.29
C GLY A 250 2.07 21.69 -7.31
N HIS A 251 2.70 21.78 -8.47
CA HIS A 251 2.30 22.67 -9.55
C HIS A 251 2.34 21.90 -10.85
N PHE A 252 1.20 21.82 -11.51
CA PHE A 252 1.05 21.27 -12.84
C PHE A 252 0.60 22.37 -13.79
N PHE A 253 1.29 22.50 -14.92
CA PHE A 253 0.93 23.44 -15.97
C PHE A 253 0.93 22.71 -17.30
N LYS A 254 -0.17 22.80 -18.05
CA LYS A 254 -0.25 22.28 -19.41
C LYS A 254 -0.80 23.33 -20.36
N LYS A 255 -0.03 23.66 -21.39
CA LYS A 255 -0.47 24.51 -22.49
C LYS A 255 0.01 23.95 -23.81
N ASP A 256 -0.94 23.71 -24.71
CA ASP A 256 -0.70 23.16 -26.04
C ASP A 256 0.14 21.87 -25.97
N LYS A 257 1.39 21.95 -26.43
CA LYS A 257 2.35 20.85 -26.51
C LYS A 257 3.23 20.70 -25.27
N LEU A 258 3.19 21.65 -24.35
CA LEU A 258 4.05 21.65 -23.16
C LEU A 258 3.27 21.27 -21.91
N SER A 259 3.77 20.28 -21.18
CA SER A 259 3.32 19.94 -19.83
C SER A 259 4.49 20.04 -18.85
N VAL A 260 4.28 20.67 -17.71
CA VAL A 260 5.29 20.90 -16.67
C VAL A 260 4.69 20.50 -15.33
N PHE A 261 5.39 19.64 -14.59
CA PHE A 261 5.08 19.33 -13.21
C PHE A 261 6.27 19.71 -12.33
N LEU A 262 6.01 20.46 -11.27
CA LEU A 262 6.98 20.85 -10.27
C LEU A 262 6.42 20.51 -8.89
N ASN A 263 7.16 19.74 -8.09
CA ASN A 263 6.85 19.48 -6.70
C ASN A 263 8.02 19.92 -5.83
N TYR A 264 7.71 20.52 -4.69
CA TYR A 264 8.68 20.80 -3.64
C TYR A 264 8.07 20.51 -2.28
N SER A 265 8.82 19.82 -1.43
CA SER A 265 8.41 19.53 -0.06
C SER A 265 9.56 19.73 0.93
N TYR A 266 9.17 20.10 2.15
CA TYR A 266 10.04 20.27 3.29
C TYR A 266 9.57 19.40 4.44
N ASP A 267 10.42 18.48 4.85
CA ASP A 267 10.20 17.55 5.93
C ASP A 267 11.06 17.90 7.14
N TYR A 268 10.41 18.25 8.24
CA TYR A 268 11.03 18.30 9.54
C TYR A 268 10.66 17.03 10.31
N SER A 269 11.68 16.24 10.66
CA SER A 269 11.48 15.03 11.45
C SER A 269 12.40 15.01 12.67
N LYS A 270 11.83 14.70 13.82
CA LYS A 270 12.58 14.32 15.02
C LYS A 270 11.98 13.04 15.57
N VAL A 271 12.75 11.96 15.54
CA VAL A 271 12.32 10.63 15.95
C VAL A 271 13.11 10.19 17.16
N ASN A 272 12.40 9.75 18.19
CA ASN A 272 12.97 9.00 19.29
C ASN A 272 12.77 7.51 19.01
N ARG A 273 13.84 6.72 19.16
CA ARG A 273 13.79 5.27 19.05
C ARG A 273 14.50 4.65 20.24
N VAL A 274 13.74 3.92 21.04
CA VAL A 274 14.26 3.12 22.14
C VAL A 274 14.37 1.67 21.67
N ASN A 275 15.58 1.11 21.75
CA ASN A 275 15.82 -0.31 21.52
C ASN A 275 16.23 -0.94 22.85
N LYS A 276 15.60 -2.06 23.20
CA LYS A 276 16.01 -2.92 24.31
C LYS A 276 16.55 -4.20 23.74
N GLU A 277 17.76 -4.57 24.14
CA GLU A 277 18.46 -5.76 23.69
C GLU A 277 18.73 -6.65 24.90
N ASP A 278 18.51 -7.94 24.74
CA ASP A 278 18.72 -8.95 25.77
C ASP A 278 19.37 -10.18 25.13
N MET A 279 20.55 -10.55 25.63
CA MET A 279 21.33 -11.67 25.13
C MET A 279 21.67 -12.59 26.28
N LEU A 280 21.31 -13.86 26.15
CA LEU A 280 21.63 -14.91 27.11
C LEU A 280 22.81 -15.73 26.59
N PHE A 281 23.83 -15.86 27.42
CA PHE A 281 24.91 -16.81 27.20
C PHE A 281 24.51 -18.12 27.88
N ILE A 282 24.48 -19.20 27.11
CA ILE A 282 24.02 -20.51 27.58
C ILE A 282 25.13 -21.52 27.34
N GLU A 283 25.58 -22.17 28.41
CA GLU A 283 26.50 -23.32 28.35
C GLU A 283 25.87 -24.48 29.11
N ALA A 284 25.94 -25.69 28.54
CA ALA A 284 25.39 -26.91 29.17
C ALA A 284 23.94 -26.77 29.66
N ASN A 285 23.09 -26.07 28.90
CA ASN A 285 21.67 -25.76 29.23
C ASN A 285 21.46 -24.89 30.48
N ALA A 286 22.49 -24.20 30.97
CA ALA A 286 22.39 -23.19 32.01
C ALA A 286 22.74 -21.81 31.45
N VAL A 287 22.01 -20.78 31.89
CA VAL A 287 22.37 -19.38 31.58
C VAL A 287 23.61 -19.04 32.39
N THR A 288 24.74 -18.89 31.71
CA THR A 288 26.05 -18.56 32.31
C THR A 288 26.31 -17.05 32.34
N GLY A 289 25.52 -16.28 31.60
CA GLY A 289 25.63 -14.84 31.60
C GLY A 289 24.46 -14.20 30.88
N ARG A 290 24.24 -12.92 31.18
CA ARG A 290 23.23 -12.11 30.53
C ARG A 290 23.82 -10.76 30.17
N TRP A 291 23.64 -10.34 28.94
CA TRP A 291 23.94 -8.99 28.51
C TRP A 291 22.63 -8.27 28.18
N GLN A 292 22.45 -7.09 28.78
CA GLN A 292 21.31 -6.23 28.53
C GLN A 292 21.79 -4.88 28.00
N GLY A 293 21.13 -4.39 26.95
CA GLY A 293 21.40 -3.09 26.36
C GLY A 293 20.12 -2.27 26.26
N ASP A 294 20.13 -1.06 26.80
CA ASP A 294 19.10 -0.04 26.57
C ASP A 294 19.70 1.09 25.73
N ILE A 295 19.21 1.24 24.50
CA ILE A 295 19.67 2.26 23.55
C ILE A 295 18.54 3.25 23.30
N ASP A 296 18.72 4.50 23.74
CA ASP A 296 17.85 5.63 23.40
C ASP A 296 18.53 6.48 22.31
N ARG A 297 17.90 6.51 21.13
CA ARG A 297 18.39 7.24 19.97
C ARG A 297 17.42 8.32 19.54
N ASN A 298 17.93 9.54 19.47
CA ASN A 298 17.23 10.71 18.98
C ASN A 298 17.82 11.15 17.65
N THR A 299 17.07 11.01 16.56
CA THR A 299 17.47 11.44 15.22
C THR A 299 16.64 12.64 14.80
N LYS A 300 17.29 13.71 14.35
CA LYS A 300 16.65 14.91 13.82
C LYS A 300 17.14 15.15 12.40
N SER A 301 16.21 15.31 11.46
CA SER A 301 16.50 15.64 10.07
C SER A 301 15.67 16.84 9.59
N LYS A 302 16.23 17.55 8.62
CA LYS A 302 15.50 18.51 7.78
C LYS A 302 15.76 18.11 6.34
N THR A 303 14.74 17.62 5.67
CA THR A 303 14.85 17.08 4.31
C THR A 303 14.06 17.96 3.36
N HIS A 304 14.63 18.22 2.19
CA HIS A 304 14.00 18.91 1.09
C HIS A 304 13.89 17.93 -0.06
N ASN A 305 12.68 17.76 -0.59
CA ASN A 305 12.46 16.99 -1.81
C ASN A 305 12.02 17.96 -2.90
N ALA A 306 12.55 17.79 -4.10
CA ALA A 306 12.16 18.57 -5.25
C ALA A 306 12.13 17.68 -6.49
N SER A 307 11.06 17.80 -7.28
CA SER A 307 10.89 17.04 -8.51
C SER A 307 10.34 17.91 -9.62
N LEU A 308 10.88 17.72 -10.81
CA LEU A 308 10.52 18.41 -12.04
C LEU A 308 10.26 17.36 -13.12
N ASN A 309 9.13 17.45 -13.80
CA ASN A 309 8.86 16.72 -15.03
C ASN A 309 8.45 17.72 -16.12
N LEU A 310 9.04 17.57 -17.30
CA LEU A 310 8.81 18.39 -18.47
C LEU A 310 8.49 17.47 -19.64
N ASP A 311 7.29 17.58 -20.18
CA ASP A 311 6.86 16.85 -21.36
C ASP A 311 6.61 17.81 -22.51
N TYR A 312 7.20 17.52 -23.66
CA TYR A 312 6.95 18.23 -24.91
C TYR A 312 6.40 17.27 -25.97
N ASP A 313 5.13 17.45 -26.31
CA ASP A 313 4.41 16.69 -27.34
C ASP A 313 4.74 17.28 -28.73
N PHE A 314 5.56 16.60 -29.54
CA PHE A 314 5.79 17.02 -30.94
C PHE A 314 4.51 16.86 -31.77
N ASP A 315 3.81 15.75 -31.57
CA ASP A 315 2.51 15.39 -32.12
C ASP A 315 1.79 14.41 -31.17
N GLU A 316 0.62 13.89 -31.58
CA GLU A 316 -0.20 12.99 -30.75
C GLU A 316 0.48 11.66 -30.38
N LYS A 317 1.56 11.29 -31.07
CA LYS A 317 2.25 10.00 -30.91
C LYS A 317 3.70 10.14 -30.43
N ASN A 318 4.27 11.34 -30.51
CA ASN A 318 5.67 11.61 -30.18
C ASN A 318 5.78 12.62 -29.03
N THR A 319 6.25 12.18 -27.88
CA THR A 319 6.52 13.03 -26.70
C THR A 319 7.96 12.86 -26.27
N LEU A 320 8.63 13.97 -25.97
CA LEU A 320 9.90 13.98 -25.26
C LEU A 320 9.67 14.38 -23.80
N SER A 321 10.09 13.52 -22.88
CA SER A 321 9.95 13.72 -21.45
C SER A 321 11.32 13.88 -20.79
N LEU A 322 11.45 14.88 -19.93
CA LEU A 322 12.61 15.10 -19.06
C LEU A 322 12.12 15.10 -17.62
N SER A 323 12.65 14.20 -16.80
CA SER A 323 12.33 14.12 -15.37
C SER A 323 13.60 14.27 -14.53
N ALA A 324 13.48 14.97 -13.41
CA ALA A 324 14.53 15.15 -12.43
C ALA A 324 13.92 15.16 -11.03
N SER A 325 14.46 14.36 -10.12
CA SER A 325 14.08 14.36 -8.71
C SER A 325 15.31 14.43 -7.82
N THR A 326 15.21 15.13 -6.71
CA THR A 326 16.31 15.25 -5.73
C THR A 326 15.78 15.30 -4.32
N THR A 327 16.48 14.60 -3.43
CA THR A 327 16.27 14.62 -1.99
C THR A 327 17.55 15.10 -1.32
N GLN A 328 17.46 16.20 -0.58
CA GLN A 328 18.59 16.80 0.13
C GLN A 328 18.28 16.89 1.62
N THR A 329 19.16 16.33 2.45
CA THR A 329 19.02 16.40 3.93
C THR A 329 20.18 17.21 4.51
N PRO A 330 20.19 18.55 4.33
CA PRO A 330 21.31 19.38 4.74
C PRO A 330 21.53 19.41 6.26
N PHE A 331 20.48 19.13 7.04
CA PHE A 331 20.60 18.97 8.49
C PHE A 331 20.26 17.55 8.88
N TRP A 332 21.23 16.87 9.46
CA TRP A 332 21.06 15.57 10.10
C TRP A 332 21.85 15.56 11.41
N LYS A 333 21.19 15.21 12.50
CA LYS A 333 21.82 15.08 13.82
C LYS A 333 21.25 13.86 14.54
N GLN A 334 22.15 12.99 14.99
CA GLN A 334 21.80 11.86 15.83
C GLN A 334 22.47 12.00 17.20
N LYS A 335 21.71 11.76 18.28
CA LYS A 335 22.23 11.56 19.63
C LYS A 335 21.82 10.18 20.11
N THR A 336 22.78 9.37 20.49
CA THR A 336 22.55 8.04 21.06
C THR A 336 23.04 8.03 22.50
N ASN A 337 22.18 7.66 23.43
CA ASN A 337 22.54 7.27 24.79
C ASN A 337 22.43 5.74 24.87
N SER A 338 23.43 5.07 25.41
CA SER A 338 23.42 3.62 25.58
C SER A 338 23.81 3.28 27.02
N VAL A 339 23.04 2.41 27.66
CA VAL A 339 23.36 1.80 28.95
C VAL A 339 23.46 0.30 28.72
N THR A 340 24.59 -0.28 29.07
CA THR A 340 24.83 -1.72 28.93
C THR A 340 25.18 -2.32 30.28
N GLN A 341 24.63 -3.51 30.55
CA GLN A 341 24.91 -4.28 31.75
C GLN A 341 25.30 -5.70 31.34
N ALA A 342 26.42 -6.17 31.88
CA ALA A 342 26.83 -7.56 31.77
C ALA A 342 26.72 -8.20 33.15
N ILE A 343 25.90 -9.23 33.25
CA ILE A 343 25.66 -9.99 34.48
C ILE A 343 26.30 -11.36 34.26
N ASP A 344 27.31 -11.66 35.07
CA ASP A 344 27.92 -12.98 35.15
C ASP A 344 27.12 -13.82 36.16
N SER A 345 26.85 -15.09 35.85
CA SER A 345 26.17 -16.00 36.76
C SER A 345 27.09 -16.61 37.82
N THR A 346 28.37 -16.22 37.88
CA THR A 346 29.32 -16.63 38.93
C THR A 346 29.16 -15.79 40.20
N PHE A 347 28.06 -16.00 40.93
CA PHE A 347 27.97 -15.74 42.38
C PHE A 347 27.22 -16.86 43.09
#